data_AF-A0A5E4IJ99-F1
#
_entry.id   AF-A0A5E4IJ99-F1
#
_cell.length_a   1.000
_cell.length_b   1.000
_cell.length_c   1.000
_cell.angle_alpha   90.00
_cell.angle_beta   90.00
_cell.angle_gamma   90.00
#
_symmetry.space_group_name_H-M   'P 1'
#
loop_
_entity.id
_entity.type
_entity.pdbx_description
1 polymer ?
#
loop_
_entity_poly.entity_id
_entity_poly.type
_entity_poly.pdbx_seq_one_letter_code
_entity_poly.pdbx_strand_id
1 'polypeptide(L)'
;MSLIANSAWRGGDPGVIFIDRINEAHPLPGTIEATNPCGEQPLLPYESCNLGSINLSRLVGKGEIAWDQLDELITLGVRFLDDVIDVNRFPLKQIEEVTFRNRKIGLGVMGFAEMLIEMNISYSSPDAIRVAEEVMSRLSKLGREESARLGAERGSFALFEQSKLKGWDAMRNSTVTTVAPTGTISIIAGTSSGIEPLFAISFVRHVLEGAKLLEVSPLFEQAARARGI
;
A
#
# COMPACT_ATOMS: atom_id res chain seq x y z
N MET A 1 -2.47 -32.70 -10.50
CA MET A 1 -2.56 -31.31 -10.00
C MET A 1 -2.95 -31.39 -8.54
N SER A 2 -2.23 -30.73 -7.61
CA SER A 2 -2.52 -30.80 -6.17
C SER A 2 -3.92 -30.24 -5.87
N LEU A 3 -4.56 -30.72 -4.80
CA LEU A 3 -5.92 -30.32 -4.40
C LEU A 3 -6.05 -28.80 -4.26
N ILE A 4 -5.07 -28.16 -3.62
CA ILE A 4 -5.01 -26.69 -3.45
C ILE A 4 -5.03 -25.98 -4.80
N ALA A 5 -4.16 -26.37 -5.73
CA ALA A 5 -4.08 -25.76 -7.05
C ALA A 5 -5.36 -25.96 -7.87
N ASN A 6 -6.02 -27.11 -7.74
CA ASN A 6 -7.29 -27.36 -8.43
C ASN A 6 -8.43 -26.51 -7.87
N SER A 7 -8.53 -26.38 -6.55
CA SER A 7 -9.53 -25.52 -5.91
C SER A 7 -9.33 -24.06 -6.29
N ALA A 8 -8.09 -23.56 -6.22
CA ALA A 8 -7.77 -22.19 -6.59
C ALA A 8 -8.08 -21.90 -8.07
N TRP A 9 -7.77 -22.84 -8.97
CA TRP A 9 -8.14 -22.70 -10.38
C TRP A 9 -9.66 -22.67 -10.61
N ARG A 10 -10.44 -23.45 -9.84
CA ARG A 10 -11.90 -23.51 -9.98
C ARG A 10 -12.64 -22.32 -9.37
N GLY A 11 -12.14 -21.79 -8.25
CA GLY A 11 -12.89 -20.86 -7.42
C GLY A 11 -12.14 -19.62 -6.95
N GLY A 12 -10.85 -19.47 -7.29
CA GLY A 12 -9.99 -18.41 -6.77
C GLY A 12 -9.38 -18.70 -5.40
N ASP A 13 -9.85 -19.76 -4.71
CA ASP A 13 -9.50 -20.07 -3.32
C ASP A 13 -9.15 -21.55 -3.08
N PRO A 14 -8.33 -21.88 -2.06
CA PRO A 14 -7.70 -20.94 -1.13
C PRO A 14 -6.43 -20.28 -1.72
N GLY A 15 -6.13 -19.08 -1.25
CA GLY A 15 -4.85 -18.41 -1.49
C GLY A 15 -3.66 -19.05 -0.75
N VAL A 16 -2.50 -18.42 -0.87
CA VAL A 16 -1.25 -18.87 -0.23
C VAL A 16 -0.65 -17.71 0.56
N ILE A 17 -0.34 -17.96 1.84
CA ILE A 17 0.38 -17.04 2.72
C ILE A 17 1.57 -17.79 3.31
N PHE A 18 2.77 -17.22 3.17
CA PHE A 18 3.99 -17.76 3.75
C PHE A 18 4.18 -17.22 5.17
N ILE A 19 3.47 -17.82 6.13
CA ILE A 19 3.42 -17.36 7.52
C ILE A 19 4.79 -17.36 8.21
N ASP A 20 5.67 -18.28 7.82
CA ASP A 20 7.04 -18.36 8.36
C ASP A 20 7.86 -17.12 7.96
N ARG A 21 7.73 -16.68 6.70
CA ARG A 21 8.43 -15.48 6.21
C ARG A 21 7.92 -14.21 6.88
N ILE A 22 6.61 -14.15 7.13
CA ILE A 22 5.99 -13.07 7.89
C ILE A 22 6.57 -13.00 9.30
N ASN A 23 6.60 -14.12 10.03
CA ASN A 23 7.12 -14.16 11.41
C ASN A 23 8.63 -13.89 11.48
N GLU A 24 9.40 -14.34 10.49
CA GLU A 24 10.83 -14.05 10.37
C GLU A 24 11.08 -12.53 10.24
N ALA A 25 10.31 -11.85 9.39
CA ALA A 25 10.46 -10.41 9.14
C ALA A 25 9.77 -9.51 10.18
N HIS A 26 8.76 -10.01 10.88
CA HIS A 26 7.96 -9.24 11.83
C HIS A 26 8.83 -8.66 12.97
N PRO A 27 8.71 -7.35 13.29
CA PRO A 27 9.63 -6.72 14.23
C PRO A 27 9.29 -6.93 15.71
N LEU A 28 8.07 -7.34 16.08
CA LEU A 28 7.65 -7.46 17.49
C LEU A 28 7.77 -8.90 18.00
N PRO A 29 7.85 -9.11 19.32
CA PRO A 29 7.68 -10.43 19.90
C PRO A 29 6.24 -10.93 19.72
N GLY A 30 6.10 -12.23 19.45
CA GLY A 30 4.82 -12.88 19.21
C GLY A 30 4.82 -13.67 17.90
N THR A 31 3.80 -14.50 17.72
CA THR A 31 3.61 -15.29 16.50
C THR A 31 2.34 -14.82 15.80
N ILE A 32 2.50 -14.35 14.57
CA ILE A 32 1.39 -14.03 13.68
C ILE A 32 0.85 -15.34 13.11
N GLU A 33 -0.45 -15.55 13.24
CA GLU A 33 -1.13 -16.78 12.80
C GLU A 33 -2.07 -16.53 11.61
N ALA A 34 -2.40 -15.26 11.34
CA ALA A 34 -3.34 -14.87 10.30
C ALA A 34 -3.02 -13.47 9.73
N THR A 35 -3.73 -13.14 8.66
CA THR A 35 -3.77 -11.80 8.07
C THR A 35 -5.18 -11.25 8.13
N ASN A 36 -5.34 -9.96 7.81
CA ASN A 36 -6.64 -9.38 7.50
C ASN A 36 -7.22 -9.98 6.19
N PRO A 37 -8.49 -9.69 5.84
CA PRO A 37 -9.17 -10.32 4.69
C PRO A 37 -8.44 -10.20 3.34
N CYS A 38 -7.65 -9.15 3.13
CA CYS A 38 -6.95 -8.91 1.87
C CYS A 38 -5.48 -9.37 1.88
N GLY A 39 -4.99 -9.91 3.01
CA GLY A 39 -3.66 -10.51 3.12
C GLY A 39 -2.49 -9.55 3.36
N GLU A 40 -2.69 -8.24 3.24
CA GLU A 40 -1.66 -7.21 3.30
C GLU A 40 -1.28 -6.77 4.72
N GLN A 41 -2.09 -7.13 5.72
CA GLN A 41 -1.85 -6.86 7.14
C GLN A 41 -1.75 -8.16 7.94
N PRO A 42 -0.53 -8.69 8.13
CA PRO A 42 -0.26 -9.69 9.14
C PRO A 42 -0.28 -9.06 10.54
N LEU A 43 -1.20 -9.52 11.38
CA LEU A 43 -1.51 -8.92 12.68
C LEU A 43 -1.49 -9.97 13.78
N LEU A 44 -0.89 -9.62 14.93
CA LEU A 44 -1.07 -10.36 16.18
C LEU A 44 -2.51 -10.16 16.69
N PRO A 45 -2.99 -11.02 17.62
CA PRO A 45 -4.32 -10.88 18.18
C PRO A 45 -4.58 -9.47 18.72
N TYR A 46 -5.74 -8.91 18.37
CA TYR A 46 -6.20 -7.57 18.74
C TYR A 46 -5.34 -6.41 18.21
N GLU A 47 -4.34 -6.63 17.34
CA GLU A 47 -3.70 -5.53 16.64
C GLU A 47 -4.63 -4.89 15.61
N SER A 48 -4.42 -3.61 15.33
CA SER A 48 -5.04 -2.91 14.23
C SER A 48 -4.00 -2.13 13.43
N CYS A 49 -4.38 -1.69 12.24
CA CYS A 49 -3.56 -0.89 11.35
C CYS A 49 -4.47 0.06 10.57
N ASN A 50 -4.10 1.34 10.49
CA ASN A 50 -4.73 2.31 9.60
C ASN A 50 -3.90 2.47 8.32
N LEU A 51 -4.60 2.59 7.20
CA LEU A 51 -4.04 2.52 5.86
C LEU A 51 -4.14 3.84 5.12
N GLY A 52 -3.17 4.12 4.26
CA GLY A 52 -3.18 5.24 3.32
C GLY A 52 -2.43 4.86 2.04
N SER A 53 -2.70 5.56 0.93
CA SER A 53 -2.03 5.27 -0.34
C SER A 53 -1.66 6.53 -1.10
N ILE A 54 -0.41 6.62 -1.52
CA ILE A 54 0.10 7.69 -2.38
C ILE A 54 -0.32 7.41 -3.83
N ASN A 55 -0.84 8.42 -4.52
CA ASN A 55 -1.22 8.30 -5.92
C ASN A 55 0.00 8.54 -6.84
N LEU A 56 0.59 7.46 -7.35
CA LEU A 56 1.77 7.52 -8.22
C LEU A 56 1.49 8.10 -9.60
N SER A 57 0.24 8.01 -10.11
CA SER A 57 -0.14 8.61 -11.40
C SER A 57 -0.07 10.15 -11.41
N ARG A 58 0.12 10.78 -10.25
CA ARG A 58 0.30 12.24 -10.13
C ARG A 58 1.76 12.64 -9.95
N LEU A 59 2.68 11.67 -9.96
CA LEU A 59 4.09 11.86 -9.66
C LEU A 59 4.99 11.60 -10.87
N VAL A 60 4.44 11.67 -12.08
CA VAL A 60 5.23 11.59 -13.32
C VAL A 60 5.06 12.89 -14.10
N GLY A 61 6.19 13.50 -14.48
CA GLY A 61 6.25 14.66 -15.34
C GLY A 61 7.22 14.43 -16.47
N LYS A 62 6.75 14.51 -17.73
CA LYS A 62 7.57 14.30 -18.94
C LYS A 62 8.31 12.94 -18.96
N GLY A 63 7.70 11.91 -18.38
CA GLY A 63 8.26 10.55 -18.31
C GLY A 63 9.25 10.32 -17.16
N GLU A 64 9.46 11.32 -16.30
CA GLU A 64 10.33 11.22 -15.12
C GLU A 64 9.53 11.30 -13.82
N ILE A 65 10.02 10.59 -12.80
CA ILE A 65 9.38 10.55 -11.47
C ILE A 65 9.72 11.83 -10.72
N ALA A 66 8.69 12.50 -10.18
CA ALA A 66 8.82 13.67 -9.31
C ALA A 66 9.26 13.25 -7.89
N TRP A 67 10.53 12.85 -7.76
CA TRP A 67 11.08 12.27 -6.52
C TRP A 67 10.92 13.15 -5.29
N ASP A 68 11.13 14.46 -5.42
CA ASP A 68 11.01 15.39 -4.28
C ASP A 68 9.56 15.45 -3.76
N GLN A 69 8.57 15.38 -4.66
CA GLN A 69 7.15 15.33 -4.27
C GLN A 69 6.79 13.99 -3.64
N LEU A 70 7.34 12.88 -4.15
CA LEU A 70 7.16 11.58 -3.52
C LEU A 70 7.70 11.59 -2.08
N ASP A 71 8.88 12.15 -1.86
CA ASP A 71 9.51 12.23 -0.54
C ASP A 71 8.67 13.06 0.46
N GLU A 72 8.13 14.19 0.01
CA GLU A 72 7.21 15.01 0.80
C GLU A 72 5.94 14.24 1.18
N LEU A 73 5.33 13.54 0.22
CA LEU A 73 4.11 12.76 0.44
C LEU A 73 4.33 11.55 1.36
N ILE A 74 5.50 10.91 1.30
CA ILE A 74 5.87 9.82 2.22
C ILE A 74 5.91 10.36 3.65
N THR A 75 6.63 11.46 3.84
CA THR A 75 6.82 12.10 5.15
C THR A 75 5.47 12.53 5.74
N LEU A 76 4.67 13.22 4.94
CA LEU A 76 3.33 13.66 5.33
C LEU A 76 2.40 12.47 5.61
N GLY A 77 2.46 11.43 4.77
CA GLY A 77 1.63 10.23 4.90
C GLY A 77 1.91 9.48 6.19
N VAL A 78 3.18 9.29 6.56
CA VAL A 78 3.56 8.65 7.83
C VAL A 78 3.05 9.45 9.03
N ARG A 79 3.27 10.77 9.04
CA ARG A 79 2.78 11.64 10.12
C ARG A 79 1.25 11.62 10.23
N PHE A 80 0.56 11.74 9.10
CA PHE A 80 -0.90 11.69 9.04
C PHE A 80 -1.44 10.38 9.60
N LEU A 81 -0.84 9.24 9.21
CA LEU A 81 -1.27 7.93 9.70
C LEU A 81 -0.94 7.75 11.20
N ASP A 82 0.17 8.29 11.71
CA ASP A 82 0.44 8.27 13.15
C ASP A 82 -0.58 9.12 13.93
N ASP A 83 -0.94 10.30 13.41
CA ASP A 83 -1.95 11.18 14.01
C ASP A 83 -3.34 10.51 14.04
N VAL A 84 -3.69 9.73 13.01
CA VAL A 84 -4.94 8.96 12.95
C VAL A 84 -5.08 8.00 14.13
N ILE A 85 -3.99 7.38 14.61
CA ILE A 85 -4.03 6.48 15.77
C ILE A 85 -4.56 7.21 17.01
N ASP A 86 -4.11 8.45 17.23
CA ASP A 86 -4.41 9.21 18.44
C ASP A 86 -5.86 9.73 18.46
N VAL A 87 -6.48 9.91 17.29
CA VAL A 87 -7.88 10.36 17.16
C VAL A 87 -8.86 9.22 16.87
N ASN A 88 -8.38 8.00 16.68
CA ASN A 88 -9.23 6.86 16.37
C ASN A 88 -10.11 6.48 17.58
N ARG A 89 -11.31 5.95 17.30
CA ARG A 89 -12.18 5.38 18.32
C ARG A 89 -12.29 3.89 18.12
N PHE A 90 -11.73 3.12 19.04
CA PHE A 90 -11.68 1.67 18.93
C PHE A 90 -12.97 1.02 19.44
N PRO A 91 -13.47 -0.03 18.77
CA PRO A 91 -14.69 -0.71 19.20
C PRO A 91 -14.48 -1.58 20.45
N LEU A 92 -13.24 -1.99 20.74
CA LEU A 92 -12.88 -2.82 21.89
C LEU A 92 -11.63 -2.24 22.57
N LYS A 93 -11.61 -2.24 23.90
CA LYS A 93 -10.48 -1.74 24.70
C LYS A 93 -9.18 -2.51 24.44
N GLN A 94 -9.27 -3.82 24.21
CA GLN A 94 -8.09 -4.64 23.90
C GLN A 94 -7.42 -4.18 22.60
N ILE A 95 -8.20 -3.76 21.59
CA ILE A 95 -7.66 -3.25 20.33
C ILE A 95 -6.97 -1.91 20.54
N GLU A 96 -7.60 -1.02 21.32
CA GLU A 96 -7.03 0.28 21.70
C GLU A 96 -5.67 0.10 22.39
N GLU A 97 -5.62 -0.71 23.45
CA GLU A 97 -4.42 -0.97 24.23
C GLU A 97 -3.28 -1.54 23.38
N VAL A 98 -3.58 -2.54 22.53
CA VAL A 98 -2.57 -3.15 21.67
C VAL A 98 -2.10 -2.18 20.57
N THR A 99 -3.01 -1.41 19.99
CA THR A 99 -2.68 -0.41 18.95
C THR A 99 -1.77 0.68 19.51
N PHE A 100 -2.05 1.21 20.71
CA PHE A 100 -1.16 2.20 21.33
C PHE A 100 0.21 1.63 21.70
N ARG A 101 0.31 0.31 21.96
CA ARG A 101 1.58 -0.36 22.27
C ARG A 101 2.49 -0.54 21.07
N ASN A 102 1.94 -0.78 19.89
CA ASN A 102 2.72 -1.09 18.67
C ASN A 102 2.71 0.01 17.59
N ARG A 103 1.68 0.85 17.58
CA ARG A 103 1.41 1.92 16.62
C ARG A 103 1.63 1.53 15.15
N LYS A 104 1.10 0.38 14.72
CA LYS A 104 1.21 -0.08 13.32
C LYS A 104 0.46 0.85 12.37
N ILE A 105 1.14 1.28 11.30
CA ILE A 105 0.54 1.99 10.17
C ILE A 105 0.88 1.28 8.86
N GLY A 106 0.11 1.57 7.82
CA GLY A 106 0.28 1.01 6.49
C GLY A 106 0.17 2.05 5.38
N LEU A 107 1.28 2.72 5.08
CA LEU A 107 1.40 3.60 3.92
C LEU A 107 1.77 2.80 2.68
N GLY A 108 0.95 2.89 1.64
CA GLY A 108 1.13 2.22 0.37
C GLY A 108 1.07 3.15 -0.82
N VAL A 109 0.86 2.54 -1.98
CA VAL A 109 0.75 3.24 -3.27
C VAL A 109 -0.46 2.76 -4.05
N MET A 110 -0.95 3.62 -4.93
CA MET A 110 -1.90 3.30 -6.00
C MET A 110 -1.47 4.02 -7.29
N GLY A 111 -2.11 3.71 -8.41
CA GLY A 111 -1.80 4.36 -9.69
C GLY A 111 -0.52 3.87 -10.37
N PHE A 112 0.02 2.71 -9.98
CA PHE A 112 1.29 2.21 -10.51
C PHE A 112 1.22 1.91 -12.03
N ALA A 113 0.10 1.37 -12.52
CA ALA A 113 -0.04 1.09 -13.95
C ALA A 113 -0.02 2.36 -14.80
N GLU A 114 -0.69 3.41 -14.34
CA GLU A 114 -0.72 4.71 -15.04
C GLU A 114 0.62 5.41 -14.98
N MET A 115 1.31 5.35 -13.84
CA MET A 115 2.69 5.82 -13.71
C MET A 115 3.59 5.19 -14.79
N LEU A 116 3.53 3.87 -14.97
CA LEU A 116 4.30 3.18 -16.00
C LEU A 116 3.89 3.61 -17.42
N ILE A 117 2.60 3.80 -17.69
CA ILE A 117 2.11 4.27 -19.00
C ILE A 117 2.65 5.67 -19.31
N GLU A 118 2.61 6.59 -18.34
CA GLU A 118 3.15 7.96 -18.49
C GLU A 118 4.67 7.97 -18.68
N MET A 119 5.38 6.99 -18.12
CA MET A 119 6.80 6.75 -18.36
C MET A 119 7.08 5.98 -19.67
N ASN A 120 6.04 5.58 -20.41
CA ASN A 120 6.13 4.75 -21.61
C ASN A 120 6.85 3.40 -21.35
N ILE A 121 6.60 2.80 -20.19
CA ILE A 121 7.15 1.51 -19.75
C ILE A 121 6.05 0.45 -19.78
N SER A 122 6.32 -0.68 -20.42
CA SER A 122 5.40 -1.83 -20.37
C SER A 122 5.40 -2.45 -18.97
N TYR A 123 4.22 -2.73 -18.43
CA TYR A 123 4.07 -3.40 -17.13
C TYR A 123 4.83 -4.73 -17.06
N SER A 124 4.88 -5.48 -18.16
CA SER A 124 5.55 -6.79 -18.25
C SER A 124 7.05 -6.72 -18.55
N SER A 125 7.68 -5.54 -18.41
CA SER A 125 9.09 -5.34 -18.72
C SER A 125 9.99 -5.40 -17.48
N PRO A 126 11.30 -5.72 -17.66
CA PRO A 126 12.29 -5.55 -16.59
C PRO A 126 12.36 -4.12 -16.04
N ASP A 127 12.06 -3.12 -16.87
CA ASP A 127 12.08 -1.71 -16.47
C ASP A 127 10.96 -1.40 -15.46
N ALA A 128 9.79 -2.02 -15.60
CA ALA A 128 8.72 -1.89 -14.61
C ALA A 128 9.13 -2.44 -13.24
N ILE A 129 9.91 -3.55 -13.21
CA ILE A 129 10.45 -4.11 -11.98
C ILE A 129 11.44 -3.12 -11.34
N ARG A 130 12.35 -2.52 -12.13
CA ARG A 130 13.30 -1.52 -11.63
C ARG A 130 12.59 -0.32 -11.02
N VAL A 131 11.57 0.21 -11.70
CA VAL A 131 10.77 1.33 -11.16
C VAL A 131 10.05 0.93 -9.86
N ALA A 132 9.46 -0.26 -9.80
CA ALA A 132 8.82 -0.75 -8.58
C ALA A 132 9.82 -0.85 -7.41
N GLU A 133 11.01 -1.39 -7.65
CA GLU A 133 12.08 -1.48 -6.66
C GLU A 133 12.54 -0.11 -6.17
N GLU A 134 12.76 0.84 -7.09
CA GLU A 134 13.18 2.21 -6.74
C GLU A 134 12.13 2.93 -5.90
N VAL A 135 10.86 2.90 -6.32
CA VAL A 135 9.75 3.53 -5.60
C VAL A 135 9.55 2.91 -4.22
N MET A 136 9.50 1.57 -4.14
CA MET A 136 9.24 0.89 -2.86
C MET A 136 10.43 0.93 -1.91
N SER A 137 11.67 0.92 -2.43
CA SER A 137 12.87 1.15 -1.63
C SER A 137 12.85 2.53 -1.00
N ARG A 138 12.49 3.56 -1.78
CA ARG A 138 12.38 4.94 -1.29
C ARG A 138 11.27 5.10 -0.26
N LEU A 139 10.07 4.58 -0.55
CA LEU A 139 8.93 4.57 0.39
C LEU A 139 9.29 3.89 1.71
N SER A 140 9.91 2.70 1.65
CA SER A 140 10.29 1.93 2.84
C SER A 140 11.36 2.64 3.67
N LYS A 141 12.41 3.14 3.01
CA LYS A 141 13.52 3.84 3.67
C LYS A 141 13.04 5.14 4.31
N LEU A 142 12.46 6.04 3.53
CA LEU A 142 12.07 7.36 4.02
C LEU A 142 10.91 7.26 5.01
N GLY A 143 9.99 6.32 4.81
CA GLY A 143 8.92 6.07 5.78
C GLY A 143 9.48 5.61 7.14
N ARG A 144 10.53 4.78 7.15
CA ARG A 144 11.20 4.36 8.39
C ARG A 144 11.96 5.51 9.04
N GLU A 145 12.64 6.33 8.25
CA GLU A 145 13.35 7.53 8.73
C GLU A 145 12.38 8.55 9.34
N GLU A 146 11.22 8.78 8.72
CA GLU A 146 10.20 9.66 9.27
C GLU A 146 9.58 9.11 10.56
N SER A 147 9.32 7.80 10.63
CA SER A 147 8.90 7.16 11.87
C SER A 147 9.95 7.30 12.98
N ALA A 148 11.25 7.22 12.66
CA ALA A 148 12.33 7.49 13.61
C ALA A 148 12.32 8.96 14.08
N ARG A 149 12.15 9.92 13.16
CA ARG A 149 12.03 11.35 13.47
C ARG A 149 10.84 11.63 14.40
N LEU A 150 9.66 11.06 14.11
CA LEU A 150 8.49 11.17 14.96
C LEU A 150 8.71 10.48 16.31
N GLY A 151 9.50 9.40 16.36
CA GLY A 151 9.87 8.73 17.61
C GLY A 151 10.72 9.65 18.51
N ALA A 152 11.65 10.40 17.93
CA ALA A 152 12.44 11.40 18.65
C ALA A 152 11.59 12.59 19.10
N GLU A 153 10.61 13.02 18.29
CA GLU A 153 9.73 14.16 18.57
C GLU A 153 8.65 13.83 19.63
N ARG A 154 8.05 12.64 19.55
CA ARG A 154 6.81 12.26 20.27
C ARG A 154 6.96 11.06 21.20
N GLY A 155 8.16 10.47 21.25
CA GLY A 155 8.45 9.21 21.93
C GLY A 155 8.19 7.98 21.05
N SER A 156 9.02 6.96 21.25
CA SER A 156 8.90 5.67 20.56
C SER A 156 7.63 4.91 20.95
N PHE A 157 7.17 3.98 20.10
CA PHE A 157 6.09 3.06 20.50
C PHE A 157 6.50 2.22 21.72
N ALA A 158 5.52 1.82 22.54
CA ALA A 158 5.79 1.24 23.87
C ALA A 158 6.62 -0.06 23.83
N LEU A 159 6.53 -0.84 22.74
CA LEU A 159 7.26 -2.09 22.56
C LEU A 159 8.61 -1.94 21.84
N PHE A 160 9.11 -0.71 21.66
CA PHE A 160 10.31 -0.44 20.86
C PHE A 160 11.54 -1.23 21.32
N GLU A 161 11.86 -1.19 22.61
CA GLU A 161 13.01 -1.91 23.20
C GLU A 161 12.94 -3.43 23.07
N GLN A 162 11.73 -3.97 22.93
CA GLN A 162 11.48 -5.40 22.77
C GLN A 162 11.47 -5.83 21.30
N SER A 163 11.52 -4.87 20.38
CA SER A 163 11.43 -5.10 18.95
C SER A 163 12.80 -5.33 18.31
N LYS A 164 12.79 -5.87 17.09
CA LYS A 164 13.97 -5.95 16.21
C LYS A 164 14.47 -4.57 15.74
N LEU A 165 13.75 -3.49 16.06
CA LEU A 165 14.07 -2.11 15.66
C LEU A 165 14.94 -1.35 16.67
N LYS A 166 15.28 -1.96 17.81
CA LYS A 166 16.13 -1.37 18.87
C LYS A 166 17.54 -0.92 18.44
N GLY A 167 17.94 -1.18 17.19
CA GLY A 167 19.18 -0.64 16.62
C GLY A 167 19.05 0.82 16.15
N TRP A 168 17.84 1.38 16.15
CA TRP A 168 17.57 2.80 15.94
C TRP A 168 17.56 3.54 17.28
N ASP A 169 17.81 4.86 17.26
CA ASP A 169 17.74 5.68 18.47
C ASP A 169 16.28 5.88 18.94
N ALA A 170 15.34 5.97 17.99
CA ALA A 170 13.91 6.09 18.27
C ALA A 170 13.09 5.55 17.09
N MET A 171 11.83 5.19 17.35
CA MET A 171 10.89 4.74 16.32
C MET A 171 9.44 4.91 16.79
N ARG A 172 8.63 5.64 16.05
CA ARG A 172 7.23 5.90 16.41
C ARG A 172 6.30 4.74 16.10
N ASN A 173 6.55 4.01 15.02
CA ASN A 173 5.67 2.96 14.48
C ASN A 173 6.42 1.64 14.30
N SER A 174 5.85 0.52 14.74
CA SER A 174 6.47 -0.80 14.58
C SER A 174 6.52 -1.27 13.12
N THR A 175 5.48 -1.00 12.34
CA THR A 175 5.44 -1.16 10.88
C THR A 175 4.99 0.14 10.24
N VAL A 176 5.44 0.39 9.01
CA VAL A 176 5.19 1.67 8.31
C VAL A 176 4.47 1.47 6.98
N THR A 177 4.88 0.47 6.19
CA THR A 177 4.45 0.34 4.80
C THR A 177 3.62 -0.92 4.57
N THR A 178 2.64 -0.82 3.70
CA THR A 178 1.93 -1.96 3.08
C THR A 178 1.46 -1.54 1.69
N VAL A 179 1.10 -2.49 0.82
CA VAL A 179 0.33 -2.16 -0.38
C VAL A 179 -1.01 -2.86 -0.28
N ALA A 180 -2.05 -2.07 -0.05
CA ALA A 180 -3.41 -2.57 0.09
C ALA A 180 -4.15 -2.54 -1.24
N PRO A 181 -5.20 -3.37 -1.41
CA PRO A 181 -6.18 -3.14 -2.47
C PRO A 181 -6.83 -1.78 -2.27
N THR A 182 -6.72 -0.91 -3.27
CA THR A 182 -7.25 0.45 -3.19
C THR A 182 -8.60 0.59 -3.87
N GLY A 183 -9.42 -0.46 -3.90
CA GLY A 183 -10.57 -0.58 -4.81
C GLY A 183 -11.59 0.57 -4.78
N THR A 184 -11.77 1.25 -3.63
CA THR A 184 -12.64 2.43 -3.55
C THR A 184 -11.85 3.74 -3.73
N ILE A 185 -10.71 3.87 -3.06
CA ILE A 185 -9.94 5.12 -3.07
C ILE A 185 -9.27 5.40 -4.42
N SER A 186 -8.96 4.37 -5.22
CA SER A 186 -8.47 4.54 -6.59
C SER A 186 -9.54 5.08 -7.53
N ILE A 187 -10.80 4.65 -7.35
CA ILE A 187 -11.95 5.21 -8.10
C ILE A 187 -12.13 6.69 -7.74
N ILE A 188 -12.07 7.03 -6.45
CA ILE A 188 -12.15 8.43 -5.99
C ILE A 188 -11.01 9.26 -6.57
N ALA A 189 -9.79 8.72 -6.58
CA ALA A 189 -8.61 9.38 -7.12
C ALA A 189 -8.52 9.37 -8.66
N GLY A 190 -9.41 8.63 -9.33
CA GLY A 190 -9.43 8.46 -10.78
C GLY A 190 -8.14 7.82 -11.30
N THR A 191 -7.68 6.74 -10.67
CA THR A 191 -6.40 6.10 -10.96
C THR A 191 -6.48 4.57 -10.90
N SER A 192 -5.43 3.85 -11.34
CA SER A 192 -5.35 2.40 -11.24
C SER A 192 -5.26 1.92 -9.78
N SER A 193 -5.81 0.73 -9.48
CA SER A 193 -5.83 0.20 -8.11
C SER A 193 -4.47 -0.34 -7.68
N GLY A 194 -3.96 0.11 -6.53
CA GLY A 194 -2.74 -0.40 -5.90
C GLY A 194 -1.57 -0.50 -6.88
N ILE A 195 -0.96 -1.69 -6.90
CA ILE A 195 0.04 -2.11 -7.88
C ILE A 195 -0.56 -3.00 -8.98
N GLU A 196 -1.87 -2.98 -9.20
CA GLU A 196 -2.49 -3.84 -10.21
C GLU A 196 -2.32 -3.24 -11.62
N PRO A 197 -2.11 -4.08 -12.66
CA PRO A 197 -2.21 -3.63 -14.04
C PRO A 197 -3.65 -3.20 -14.37
N LEU A 198 -3.82 -2.44 -15.46
CA LEU A 198 -5.16 -2.15 -15.96
C LEU A 198 -5.86 -3.45 -16.40
N PHE A 199 -6.96 -3.80 -15.74
CA PHE A 199 -7.77 -4.96 -16.12
C PHE A 199 -8.40 -4.78 -17.51
N ALA A 200 -8.92 -3.57 -17.77
CA ALA A 200 -9.50 -3.19 -19.05
C ALA A 200 -9.18 -1.73 -19.36
N ILE A 201 -8.88 -1.45 -20.63
CA ILE A 201 -8.64 -0.09 -21.15
C ILE A 201 -9.96 0.63 -21.44
N SER A 202 -11.03 -0.14 -21.69
CA SER A 202 -12.37 0.35 -21.93
C SER A 202 -13.38 -0.62 -21.33
N PHE A 203 -14.35 -0.12 -20.60
CA PHE A 203 -15.43 -0.93 -20.02
C PHE A 203 -16.73 -0.14 -19.92
N VAL A 204 -17.85 -0.85 -19.75
CA VAL A 204 -19.17 -0.24 -19.59
C VAL A 204 -19.57 -0.30 -18.13
N ARG A 205 -19.75 0.87 -17.52
CA ARG A 205 -20.31 1.00 -16.19
C ARG A 205 -21.83 1.08 -16.27
N HIS A 206 -22.49 0.20 -15.54
CA HIS A 206 -23.94 0.26 -15.37
C HIS A 206 -24.26 1.21 -14.21
N VAL A 207 -25.02 2.25 -14.48
CA VAL A 207 -25.46 3.23 -13.47
C VAL A 207 -26.95 3.08 -13.18
N LEU A 208 -27.44 3.85 -12.20
CA LEU A 208 -28.86 3.86 -11.81
C LEU A 208 -29.76 4.12 -13.01
N GLU A 209 -30.98 3.57 -12.97
CA GLU A 209 -31.99 3.64 -14.04
C GLU A 209 -31.61 2.93 -15.36
N GLY A 210 -30.60 2.05 -15.32
CA GLY A 210 -30.23 1.21 -16.47
C GLY A 210 -29.38 1.93 -17.52
N ALA A 211 -28.95 3.17 -17.24
CA ALA A 211 -28.00 3.87 -18.10
C ALA A 211 -26.63 3.14 -18.12
N LYS A 212 -26.01 3.16 -19.29
CA LYS A 212 -24.70 2.56 -19.57
C LYS A 212 -23.72 3.67 -19.90
N LEU A 213 -22.65 3.78 -19.12
CA LEU A 213 -21.59 4.74 -19.34
C LEU A 213 -20.35 4.02 -19.84
N LEU A 214 -19.90 4.36 -21.05
CA LEU A 214 -18.62 3.87 -21.58
C LEU A 214 -17.50 4.65 -20.89
N GLU A 215 -16.65 3.94 -20.14
CA GLU A 215 -15.42 4.50 -19.57
C GLU A 215 -14.23 3.98 -20.40
N VAL A 216 -13.41 4.90 -20.88
CA VAL A 216 -12.16 4.62 -21.60
C VAL A 216 -11.02 5.26 -20.83
N SER A 217 -9.89 4.56 -20.73
CA SER A 217 -8.68 5.10 -20.11
C SER A 217 -8.27 6.40 -20.82
N PRO A 218 -8.16 7.53 -20.09
CA PRO A 218 -7.76 8.81 -20.66
C PRO A 218 -6.36 8.76 -21.31
N LEU A 219 -5.44 8.00 -20.71
CA LEU A 219 -4.07 7.82 -21.24
C LEU A 219 -4.09 7.07 -22.57
N PHE A 220 -4.98 6.07 -22.72
CA PHE A 220 -5.14 5.38 -23.99
C PHE A 220 -5.72 6.29 -25.07
N GLU A 221 -6.76 7.08 -24.75
CA GLU A 221 -7.32 8.04 -25.71
C GLU A 221 -6.28 9.07 -26.15
N GLN A 222 -5.49 9.60 -25.22
CA GLN A 222 -4.41 10.53 -25.53
C GLN A 222 -3.37 9.90 -26.45
N ALA A 223 -2.93 8.67 -26.14
CA ALA A 223 -1.97 7.93 -26.95
C ALA A 223 -2.50 7.61 -28.36
N ALA A 224 -3.78 7.23 -28.49
CA ALA A 224 -4.43 6.96 -29.76
C ALA A 224 -4.53 8.23 -30.63
N ARG A 225 -5.02 9.34 -30.04
CA ARG A 225 -5.10 10.65 -30.72
C ARG A 225 -3.74 11.15 -31.19
N ALA A 226 -2.71 11.01 -30.35
CA ALA A 226 -1.34 11.39 -30.71
C ALA A 226 -0.79 10.58 -31.91
N ARG A 227 -1.32 9.38 -32.14
CA ARG A 227 -0.98 8.50 -33.27
C ARG A 227 -1.93 8.65 -34.47
N GLY A 228 -2.96 9.49 -34.37
CA GLY A 228 -3.93 9.73 -35.43
C GLY A 228 -4.90 8.57 -35.69
N ILE A 229 -5.13 7.71 -34.68
CA ILE A 229 -6.10 6.60 -34.73
C ILE A 229 -7.23 6.78 -33.71
#